data_AF-A0A943Y5V6-F1
#
_entry.id   AF-A0A943Y5V6-F1
#
_cell.length_a   1.000
_cell.length_b   1.000
_cell.length_c   1.000
_cell.angle_alpha   90.00
_cell.angle_beta   90.00
_cell.angle_gamma   90.00
#
_symmetry.space_group_name_H-M   'P 1'
#
loop_
_entity.id
_entity.type
_entity.pdbx_description
1 polymer ?
#
loop_
_entity_poly.entity_id
_entity_poly.type
_entity_poly.pdbx_seq_one_letter_code
_entity_poly.pdbx_strand_id
1 'polypeptide(L)'
;MWRKLESRKSVDNPYRDFYIWRKGREDGSEPNNWGSCFSGSAWKYDPQTDMYFLHLFSTKQPDLNWDNPQVREHVYDMMNWWCEKGIDGFRMYMSIYRR
;
A
#
# COMPACT_ATOMS: atom_id res chain seq x y z
N MET A 1 10.43 -3.03 -1.42
CA MET A 1 10.17 -4.38 -0.85
C MET A 1 10.44 -4.45 0.65
N TRP A 2 11.52 -3.83 1.18
CA TRP A 2 11.81 -3.77 2.62
C TRP A 2 10.74 -3.05 3.47
N ARG A 3 10.25 -1.87 3.06
CA ARG A 3 9.24 -1.10 3.83
C ARG A 3 7.94 -1.87 4.11
N LYS A 4 7.53 -2.78 3.20
CA LYS A 4 6.41 -3.70 3.42
C LYS A 4 6.67 -4.62 4.61
N LEU A 5 7.87 -5.19 4.68
CA LEU A 5 8.26 -6.11 5.75
C LEU A 5 8.34 -5.41 7.10
N GLU A 6 8.71 -4.12 7.14
CA GLU A 6 8.67 -3.34 8.38
C GLU A 6 7.23 -2.99 8.81
N SER A 7 6.41 -2.52 7.87
CA SER A 7 5.02 -2.11 8.11
C SER A 7 4.13 -3.21 8.70
N ARG A 8 4.43 -4.48 8.38
CA ARG A 8 3.70 -5.64 8.92
C ARG A 8 4.19 -6.14 10.29
N LYS A 9 5.31 -5.62 10.82
CA LYS A 9 5.87 -6.12 12.08
C LYS A 9 5.01 -5.76 13.30
N SER A 10 4.43 -4.58 13.29
CA SER A 10 3.60 -4.06 14.39
C SER A 10 2.68 -2.94 13.89
N VAL A 11 1.56 -2.75 14.58
CA VAL A 11 0.66 -1.60 14.38
C VAL A 11 1.30 -0.27 14.76
N ASP A 12 2.28 -0.28 15.67
CA ASP A 12 2.99 0.93 16.12
C ASP A 12 4.23 1.25 15.27
N ASN A 13 4.44 0.53 14.16
CA ASN A 13 5.61 0.74 13.31
C ASN A 13 5.52 2.11 12.59
N PRO A 14 6.62 2.87 12.47
CA PRO A 14 6.61 4.15 11.75
C PRO A 14 6.17 4.04 10.28
N TYR A 15 6.40 2.87 9.65
CA TYR A 15 5.97 2.58 8.29
C TYR A 15 4.59 1.91 8.23
N ARG A 16 3.86 1.79 9.34
CA ARG A 16 2.54 1.15 9.35
C ARG A 16 1.61 1.84 8.37
N ASP A 17 1.52 3.16 8.46
CA ASP A 17 0.64 3.98 7.64
C ASP A 17 1.18 4.27 6.23
N PHE A 18 2.25 3.59 5.80
CA PHE A 18 2.71 3.67 4.41
C PHE A 18 1.86 2.82 3.48
N TYR A 19 1.14 1.84 4.04
CA TYR A 19 0.24 0.94 3.31
C TYR A 19 -1.16 1.02 3.91
N ILE A 20 -2.16 0.63 3.14
CA ILE A 20 -3.55 0.69 3.60
C ILE A 20 -3.88 -0.56 4.41
N TRP A 21 -4.04 -0.39 5.72
CA TRP A 21 -4.45 -1.43 6.66
C TRP A 21 -5.84 -1.13 7.23
N ARG A 22 -6.68 -2.17 7.37
CA ARG A 22 -8.01 -2.08 7.99
C ARG A 22 -8.31 -3.33 8.82
N LYS A 23 -9.08 -3.17 9.90
CA LYS A 23 -9.65 -4.32 10.61
C LYS A 23 -10.75 -4.96 9.76
N GLY A 24 -10.92 -6.27 9.90
CA GLY A 24 -12.11 -6.95 9.37
C GLY A 24 -13.36 -6.48 10.08
N ARG A 25 -14.52 -6.88 9.57
CA ARG A 25 -15.80 -6.70 10.25
C ARG A 25 -15.90 -7.66 11.45
N GLU A 26 -16.87 -7.42 12.34
CA GLU A 26 -17.06 -8.23 13.54
C GLU A 26 -17.35 -9.72 13.24
N ASP A 27 -17.89 -10.02 12.06
CA ASP A 27 -18.14 -11.37 11.55
C ASP A 27 -16.88 -12.05 10.95
N GLY A 28 -15.73 -11.39 10.98
CA GLY A 28 -14.47 -11.88 10.40
C GLY A 28 -14.38 -11.70 8.89
N SER A 29 -15.35 -11.06 8.24
CA SER A 29 -15.29 -10.74 6.81
C SER A 29 -14.42 -9.52 6.51
N GLU A 30 -14.07 -9.34 5.23
CA GLU A 30 -13.19 -8.25 4.82
C GLU A 30 -13.83 -6.87 5.06
N PRO A 31 -13.01 -5.79 5.16
CA PRO A 31 -13.52 -4.45 5.46
C PRO A 31 -14.64 -4.00 4.51
N ASN A 32 -14.52 -4.32 3.22
CA ASN A 32 -15.54 -4.09 2.21
C ASN A 32 -15.46 -5.14 1.09
N ASN A 33 -16.34 -5.03 0.11
CA ASN A 33 -16.47 -5.96 -1.02
C ASN A 33 -15.58 -5.61 -2.23
N TRP A 34 -14.48 -4.85 -2.04
CA TRP A 34 -13.61 -4.49 -3.15
C TRP A 34 -12.88 -5.71 -3.70
N GLY A 35 -12.88 -5.85 -5.03
CA GLY A 35 -12.18 -6.91 -5.74
C GLY A 35 -10.83 -6.48 -6.30
N SER A 36 -9.89 -7.42 -6.37
CA SER A 36 -8.61 -7.25 -7.07
C SER A 36 -8.80 -7.37 -8.59
N CYS A 37 -8.02 -6.59 -9.35
CA CYS A 37 -7.93 -6.68 -10.80
C CYS A 37 -7.47 -8.07 -11.29
N PHE A 38 -6.80 -8.86 -10.45
CA PHE A 38 -6.36 -10.21 -10.77
C PHE A 38 -7.30 -11.31 -10.23
N SER A 39 -8.55 -10.95 -9.94
CA SER A 39 -9.61 -11.78 -9.34
C SER A 39 -9.48 -11.99 -7.82
N GLY A 40 -10.63 -12.20 -7.18
CA GLY A 40 -10.75 -12.33 -5.72
C GLY A 40 -10.85 -10.99 -4.99
N SER A 41 -10.78 -11.04 -3.66
CA SER A 41 -10.81 -9.87 -2.78
C SER A 41 -9.57 -8.99 -2.97
N ALA A 42 -9.75 -7.67 -2.83
CA ALA A 42 -8.65 -6.72 -2.75
C ALA A 42 -8.01 -6.69 -1.35
N TRP A 43 -8.55 -7.43 -0.39
CA TRP A 43 -8.08 -7.47 0.98
C TRP A 43 -7.40 -8.79 1.30
N LYS A 44 -6.19 -8.72 1.83
CA LYS A 44 -5.48 -9.90 2.32
C LYS A 44 -5.26 -9.80 3.82
N TYR A 45 -5.76 -10.80 4.53
CA TYR A 45 -5.56 -10.94 5.97
C TYR A 45 -4.09 -11.21 6.32
N ASP A 46 -3.59 -10.52 7.34
CA ASP A 46 -2.29 -10.70 7.96
C ASP A 46 -2.48 -11.17 9.42
N PRO A 47 -2.17 -12.44 9.73
CA PRO A 47 -2.39 -12.99 11.07
C PRO A 47 -1.45 -12.42 12.13
N GLN A 48 -0.37 -11.73 11.75
CA GLN A 48 0.59 -11.16 12.68
C GLN A 48 0.02 -9.90 13.36
N THR A 49 -0.80 -9.13 12.64
CA THR A 49 -1.40 -7.89 13.14
C THR A 49 -2.92 -7.94 13.27
N ASP A 50 -3.55 -9.07 12.94
CA ASP A 50 -5.02 -9.25 12.93
C ASP A 50 -5.73 -8.17 12.09
N MET A 51 -5.18 -7.90 10.91
CA MET A 51 -5.66 -6.85 10.01
C MET A 51 -5.56 -7.28 8.56
N TYR A 52 -6.33 -6.62 7.70
CA TYR A 52 -6.28 -6.77 6.26
C TYR A 52 -5.45 -5.64 5.65
N PHE A 53 -4.60 -5.97 4.68
CA PHE A 53 -3.95 -4.98 3.82
C PHE A 53 -4.58 -4.95 2.43
N LEU A 54 -4.65 -3.76 1.83
CA LEU A 54 -5.18 -3.57 0.48
C LEU A 54 -4.15 -3.98 -0.58
N HIS A 55 -4.62 -4.71 -1.59
CA HIS A 55 -3.91 -5.01 -2.83
C HIS A 55 -4.90 -5.00 -4.01
N LEU A 56 -4.85 -3.97 -4.86
CA LEU A 56 -5.70 -3.88 -6.04
C LEU A 56 -5.24 -4.80 -7.17
N PHE A 57 -3.99 -5.25 -7.12
CA PHE A 57 -3.40 -6.21 -8.05
C PHE A 57 -2.97 -7.46 -7.28
N SER A 58 -1.69 -7.82 -7.34
CA SER A 58 -1.15 -8.98 -6.65
C SER A 58 -1.03 -8.74 -5.13
N THR A 59 -1.24 -9.77 -4.32
CA THR A 59 -0.92 -9.77 -2.87
C THR A 59 0.56 -9.44 -2.56
N LYS A 60 1.44 -9.58 -3.57
CA LYS A 60 2.84 -9.17 -3.48
C LYS A 60 3.04 -7.66 -3.65
N GLN A 61 2.03 -6.96 -4.18
CA GLN A 61 2.00 -5.52 -4.46
C GLN A 61 0.94 -4.82 -3.59
N PRO A 62 1.21 -4.61 -2.28
CA PRO A 62 0.31 -3.84 -1.43
C PRO A 62 0.29 -2.38 -1.86
N ASP A 63 -0.90 -1.77 -1.83
CA ASP A 63 -1.11 -0.39 -2.22
C ASP A 63 -0.57 0.58 -1.16
N LEU A 64 0.09 1.63 -1.62
CA LEU A 64 0.57 2.72 -0.77
C LEU A 64 -0.60 3.59 -0.32
N ASN A 65 -0.54 4.05 0.93
CA ASN A 65 -1.48 5.03 1.44
C ASN A 65 -1.07 6.44 0.97
N TRP A 66 -1.67 6.90 -0.13
CA TRP A 66 -1.40 8.22 -0.71
C TRP A 66 -1.95 9.40 0.09
N ASP A 67 -2.87 9.16 1.03
CA ASP A 67 -3.35 10.23 1.92
C ASP A 67 -2.30 10.57 2.99
N ASN A 68 -1.34 9.68 3.26
CA ASN A 68 -0.20 9.95 4.14
C ASN A 68 0.79 10.92 3.44
N PRO A 69 1.03 12.13 3.97
CA PRO A 69 1.96 13.09 3.38
C PRO A 69 3.39 12.57 3.30
N GLN A 70 3.85 11.76 4.26
CA GLN A 70 5.21 11.20 4.26
C GLN A 70 5.42 10.24 3.08
N VAL A 71 4.38 9.49 2.71
CA VAL A 71 4.44 8.62 1.53
C VAL A 71 4.64 9.46 0.26
N ARG A 72 3.89 10.57 0.13
CA ARG A 72 4.01 11.48 -1.01
C ARG A 72 5.39 12.11 -1.08
N GLU A 73 5.88 12.65 0.04
CA GLU A 73 7.23 13.23 0.14
C GLU A 73 8.30 12.22 -0.27
N HIS A 74 8.27 11.00 0.29
CA HIS A 74 9.24 9.97 -0.08
C HIS A 74 9.20 9.57 -1.57
N VAL A 75 8.01 9.57 -2.18
CA VAL A 75 7.90 9.31 -3.62
C VAL A 75 8.48 10.48 -4.41
N TYR A 76 8.20 11.72 -4.02
CA TYR A 76 8.76 12.91 -4.67
C TYR A 76 10.28 12.98 -4.53
N ASP A 77 10.84 12.70 -3.35
CA ASP A 77 12.29 12.65 -3.13
C ASP A 77 12.95 11.62 -4.05
N MET A 78 12.34 10.44 -4.18
CA MET A 78 12.82 9.38 -5.06
C MET A 78 12.71 9.78 -6.54
N MET A 79 11.64 10.46 -6.94
CA MET A 79 11.51 11.00 -8.30
C MET A 79 12.57 12.07 -8.57
N ASN A 80 12.76 13.03 -7.65
CA ASN A 80 13.75 14.10 -7.75
C ASN A 80 15.16 13.52 -7.88
N TRP A 81 15.50 12.51 -7.08
CA TRP A 81 16.80 11.83 -7.18
C TRP A 81 17.08 11.28 -8.58
N TRP A 82 16.08 10.70 -9.25
CA TRP A 82 16.24 10.23 -10.62
C TRP A 82 16.31 11.38 -11.64
N CYS A 83 15.50 12.42 -11.47
CA CYS A 83 15.57 13.63 -12.30
C CYS A 83 16.96 14.27 -12.24
N GLU A 84 17.58 14.33 -11.06
CA GLU A 84 18.96 14.81 -10.87
C GLU A 84 20.00 13.94 -11.61
N LYS A 85 19.67 12.69 -11.93
CA LYS A 85 20.50 11.80 -12.78
C LYS A 85 20.27 11.99 -14.27
N GLY A 86 19.37 12.90 -14.67
CA GLY A 86 19.17 13.28 -16.07
C GLY A 86 18.17 12.41 -16.84
N ILE A 87 17.20 11.79 -16.17
CA ILE A 87 16.08 11.16 -16.89
C ILE A 87 15.12 12.23 -17.40
N ASP A 88 14.54 12.01 -18.58
CA ASP A 88 13.64 12.98 -19.23
C ASP A 88 12.16 12.83 -18.83
N GLY A 89 11.82 11.80 -18.04
CA GLY A 89 10.47 11.61 -17.56
C GLY A 89 10.18 10.21 -17.03
N PHE A 90 9.00 10.06 -16.42
CA PHE A 90 8.52 8.79 -15.87
C PHE A 90 7.27 8.32 -16.60
N ARG A 91 7.21 7.03 -16.93
CA ARG A 91 5.94 6.34 -17.18
C ARG A 91 5.40 5.84 -15.85
N MET A 92 4.39 6.51 -15.32
CA MET A 92 3.76 6.07 -14.07
C MET A 92 2.83 4.89 -14.31
N TYR A 93 3.11 3.75 -13.68
CA TYR A 93 2.17 2.63 -13.61
C TYR A 93 1.14 2.92 -12.51
N MET A 94 -0.14 2.73 -12.83
CA MET A 94 -1.34 3.03 -12.02
C MET A 94 -1.06 3.82 -10.73
N SER A 95 -1.04 5.15 -10.83
CA SER A 95 -0.55 6.01 -9.76
C SER A 95 -1.60 6.34 -8.69
N ILE A 96 -2.90 6.27 -8.96
CA ILE A 96 -3.93 6.74 -8.04
C ILE A 96 -5.25 5.99 -8.26
N TYR A 97 -5.62 5.09 -7.36
CA TYR A 97 -7.02 4.72 -7.15
C TYR A 97 -7.52 5.47 -5.91
N ARG A 98 -8.26 6.57 -6.14
CA ARG A 98 -9.15 7.11 -5.11
C ARG A 98 -10.53 6.50 -5.36
N ARG A 99 -10.96 5.64 -4.44
CA ARG A 99 -12.33 5.15 -4.35
C ARG A 99 -12.93 5.63 -3.04
#